data_AF-A0A060C133-F1
#
_entry.id   AF-A0A060C133-F1
#
_cell.length_a   1.000
_cell.length_b   1.000
_cell.length_c   1.000
_cell.angle_alpha   90.00
_cell.angle_beta   90.00
_cell.angle_gamma   90.00
#
_symmetry.space_group_name_H-M   'P 1'
#
loop_
_entity.id
_entity.type
_entity.pdbx_description
1 polymer ?
#
loop_
_entity_poly.entity_id
_entity_poly.type
_entity_poly.pdbx_seq_one_letter_code
_entity_poly.pdbx_strand_id
1 'polypeptide(L)'
;GLTNGVSTYEMAAAYATFPRNGSYSSPYLYTVVTDSDGNIILSNGDYTVNTDSDGAVSISGSADSTAILSESTCFYMNYMLEGVVNESAGTGTKAKISGMTVAGKTGTTTSDYDRWFVGYTPYYTAAVWSGYDTNEEINSSVNPSVVTWQR
;
A
#
# COMPACT_ATOMS: atom_id res chain seq x y z
N GLY A 1 9.42 -7.52 -19.58
CA GLY A 1 9.49 -7.32 -18.13
C GLY A 1 10.12 -5.97 -17.84
N LEU A 2 9.98 -5.44 -16.64
CA LEU A 2 10.71 -4.25 -16.22
C LEU A 2 12.22 -4.54 -16.28
N THR A 3 13.01 -3.62 -16.85
CA THR A 3 14.47 -3.79 -16.98
C THR A 3 15.16 -3.81 -15.62
N ASN A 4 14.58 -3.13 -14.63
CA ASN A 4 14.96 -3.19 -13.23
C ASN A 4 13.74 -3.68 -12.42
N GLY A 5 13.95 -4.57 -11.45
CA GLY A 5 12.91 -4.98 -10.52
C GLY A 5 12.36 -3.81 -9.71
N VAL A 6 11.22 -4.02 -9.04
CA VAL A 6 10.62 -3.05 -8.11
C VAL A 6 10.46 -3.68 -6.75
N SER A 7 10.65 -2.89 -5.70
CA SER A 7 10.49 -3.31 -4.32
C SER A 7 9.02 -3.31 -3.88
N THR A 8 8.71 -4.08 -2.83
CA THR A 8 7.40 -4.00 -2.14
C THR A 8 7.10 -2.60 -1.63
N TYR A 9 8.14 -1.86 -1.21
CA TYR A 9 8.06 -0.48 -0.76
C TYR A 9 7.53 0.47 -1.86
N GLU A 10 8.12 0.40 -3.04
CA GLU A 10 7.71 1.21 -4.20
C GLU A 10 6.29 0.82 -4.67
N MET A 11 5.98 -0.47 -4.68
CA MET A 11 4.66 -0.96 -5.08
C MET A 11 3.56 -0.53 -4.12
N ALA A 12 3.80 -0.60 -2.80
CA ALA A 12 2.85 -0.12 -1.81
C ALA A 12 2.62 1.39 -1.93
N ALA A 13 3.69 2.16 -2.12
CA ALA A 13 3.58 3.61 -2.32
C ALA A 13 2.81 3.97 -3.60
N ALA A 14 3.07 3.28 -4.70
CA ALA A 14 2.38 3.50 -5.96
C ALA A 14 0.87 3.22 -5.83
N TYR A 15 0.49 2.07 -5.25
CA TYR A 15 -0.91 1.68 -5.09
C TYR A 15 -1.68 2.56 -4.10
N ALA A 16 -1.01 3.15 -3.10
CA ALA A 16 -1.63 4.05 -2.13
C ALA A 16 -2.22 5.32 -2.78
N THR A 17 -1.79 5.64 -4.00
CA THR A 17 -2.30 6.78 -4.78
C THR A 17 -3.78 6.61 -5.17
N PHE A 18 -4.23 5.40 -5.49
CA PHE A 18 -5.59 5.14 -5.97
C PHE A 18 -6.68 5.40 -4.92
N PRO A 19 -6.59 4.88 -3.67
CA PRO A 19 -7.57 5.20 -2.63
C PRO A 19 -7.45 6.65 -2.12
N ARG A 20 -6.37 7.36 -2.45
CA ARG A 20 -6.12 8.77 -2.10
C ARG A 20 -6.50 9.74 -3.23
N ASN A 21 -7.43 9.35 -4.09
CA ASN A 21 -7.94 10.19 -5.18
C ASN A 21 -6.84 10.75 -6.10
N GLY A 22 -5.73 10.04 -6.26
CA GLY A 22 -4.64 10.44 -7.14
C GLY A 22 -3.52 11.21 -6.45
N SER A 23 -3.59 11.41 -5.13
CA SER A 23 -2.53 12.04 -4.35
C SER A 23 -1.48 11.04 -3.93
N TYR A 24 -0.25 11.26 -4.38
CA TYR A 24 0.93 10.49 -4.01
C TYR A 24 1.67 11.17 -2.87
N SER A 25 2.05 10.39 -1.85
CA SER A 25 3.00 10.80 -0.81
C SER A 25 4.17 9.86 -0.84
N SER A 26 5.39 10.39 -0.72
CA SER A 26 6.55 9.54 -0.53
C SER A 26 6.36 8.72 0.76
N PRO A 27 6.57 7.41 0.73
CA PRO A 27 6.62 6.62 1.95
C PRO A 27 7.76 7.09 2.87
N TYR A 28 7.54 6.99 4.18
CA TYR A 28 8.49 7.37 5.23
C TYR A 28 8.28 6.51 6.48
N LEU A 29 9.32 6.42 7.32
CA LEU A 29 9.30 5.64 8.57
C LEU A 29 9.19 6.49 9.85
N TYR A 30 9.16 7.82 9.71
CA TYR A 30 8.96 8.75 10.82
C TYR A 30 7.98 9.85 10.40
N THR A 31 7.12 10.31 11.31
CA THR A 31 6.20 11.42 11.04
C THR A 31 6.87 12.75 11.34
N VAL A 32 7.32 12.92 12.58
CA VAL A 32 8.03 14.10 13.11
C VAL A 32 9.10 13.64 14.09
N VAL A 33 10.15 14.44 14.23
CA VAL A 33 11.19 14.30 15.27
C VAL A 33 11.25 15.62 16.03
N THR A 34 11.12 15.57 17.36
CA THR A 34 11.15 16.75 18.23
C THR A 34 12.40 16.76 19.12
N ASP A 35 12.78 17.94 19.60
CA ASP A 35 13.71 18.07 20.73
C ASP A 35 13.02 17.77 22.08
N SER A 36 13.76 17.94 23.19
CA SER A 36 13.25 17.79 24.56
C SER A 36 12.16 18.80 24.93
N ASP A 37 12.12 19.92 24.22
CA ASP A 37 11.23 21.05 24.48
C ASP A 37 9.96 20.97 23.60
N GLY A 38 9.87 19.95 22.73
CA GLY A 38 8.74 19.70 21.84
C GLY A 38 8.84 20.43 20.50
N ASN A 39 9.94 21.12 20.21
CA ASN A 39 10.12 21.80 18.92
C ASN A 39 10.43 20.78 17.82
N ILE A 40 9.76 20.93 16.68
CA ILE A 40 9.97 20.06 15.51
C ILE A 40 11.34 20.35 14.90
N ILE A 41 12.17 19.31 14.78
CA ILE A 41 13.47 19.34 14.11
C ILE A 41 13.36 18.77 12.68
N LEU A 42 12.59 17.68 12.52
CA LEU A 42 12.33 17.03 11.23
C LEU A 42 10.84 16.72 11.09
N SER A 43 10.31 16.87 9.87
CA SER A 43 8.90 16.59 9.56
C SER A 43 8.78 16.00 8.15
N ASN A 44 7.89 15.03 7.95
CA ASN A 44 7.50 14.50 6.63
C ASN A 44 6.13 15.04 6.17
N GLY A 45 5.88 16.30 6.46
CA GLY A 45 4.63 16.98 6.13
C GLY A 45 4.40 18.22 6.95
N ASP A 46 3.20 18.76 6.81
CA ASP A 46 2.70 19.84 7.66
C ASP A 46 2.05 19.21 8.89
N TYR A 47 2.82 19.14 9.96
CA TYR A 47 2.43 18.51 11.22
C TYR A 47 2.60 19.49 12.39
N THR A 48 1.64 19.41 13.30
CA THR A 48 1.66 20.11 14.59
C THR A 48 1.81 19.09 15.70
N VAL A 49 2.73 19.34 16.61
CA VAL A 49 2.91 18.58 17.85
C VAL A 49 2.42 19.41 19.01
N ASN A 50 1.48 18.87 19.79
CA ASN A 50 1.03 19.50 21.03
C ASN A 50 1.32 18.56 22.21
N THR A 51 1.92 19.12 23.25
CA THR A 51 2.13 18.43 24.53
C THR A 51 1.20 19.04 25.56
N ASP A 52 0.36 18.22 26.19
CA ASP A 52 -0.51 18.70 27.27
C ASP A 52 0.24 18.90 28.60
N SER A 53 -0.46 19.41 29.61
CA SER A 53 0.11 19.66 30.94
C SER A 53 0.56 18.38 31.67
N ASP A 54 0.04 17.22 31.27
CA ASP A 54 0.37 15.92 31.86
C ASP A 54 1.50 15.22 31.08
N GLY A 55 2.03 15.86 30.03
CA GLY A 55 3.11 15.37 29.20
C GLY A 55 2.67 14.44 28.07
N ALA A 56 1.36 14.32 27.79
CA ALA A 56 0.87 13.52 26.67
C ALA A 56 1.07 14.29 25.35
N VAL A 57 1.62 13.60 24.35
CA VAL A 57 1.92 14.16 23.03
C VAL A 57 0.84 13.78 22.04
N SER A 58 0.31 14.77 21.31
CA SER A 58 -0.61 14.58 20.19
C SER A 58 -0.03 15.18 18.91
N ILE A 59 -0.21 14.46 17.80
CA ILE A 59 0.28 14.87 16.48
C ILE A 59 -0.93 14.99 15.56
N SER A 60 -1.07 16.13 14.90
CA SER A 60 -2.12 16.40 13.91
C SER A 60 -1.52 16.99 12.65
N GLY A 61 -2.16 16.79 11.50
CA GLY A 61 -1.67 17.32 10.22
C GLY A 61 -1.65 16.23 9.15
N SER A 62 -0.90 16.46 8.08
CA SER A 62 -0.85 15.57 6.94
C SER A 62 0.51 15.51 6.29
N ALA A 63 0.80 14.35 5.69
CA ALA A 63 2.00 14.14 4.90
C ALA A 63 2.05 15.08 3.71
N ASP A 64 3.26 15.43 3.27
CA ASP A 64 3.44 16.06 1.98
C ASP A 64 2.90 15.14 0.88
N SER A 65 2.16 15.73 -0.07
CA SER A 65 1.54 14.97 -1.14
C SER A 65 1.47 15.77 -2.43
N THR A 66 1.47 15.06 -3.56
CA THR A 66 1.38 15.63 -4.90
C THR A 66 0.26 14.93 -5.66
N ALA A 67 -0.69 15.69 -6.19
CA ALA A 67 -1.71 15.17 -7.08
C ALA A 67 -1.06 14.75 -8.41
N ILE A 68 -1.03 13.46 -8.70
CA ILE A 68 -0.42 12.88 -9.90
C ILE A 68 -1.42 12.20 -10.83
N LEU A 69 -2.63 11.91 -10.36
CA LEU A 69 -3.74 11.35 -11.15
C LEU A 69 -5.03 12.13 -10.90
N SER A 70 -5.97 12.08 -11.86
CA SER A 70 -7.31 12.63 -11.66
C SER A 70 -8.17 11.72 -10.79
N GLU A 71 -9.13 12.31 -10.08
CA GLU A 71 -10.11 11.56 -9.29
C GLU A 71 -10.92 10.59 -10.16
N SER A 72 -11.28 11.00 -11.39
CA SER A 72 -11.99 10.15 -12.35
C SER A 72 -11.21 8.91 -12.75
N THR A 73 -9.89 9.05 -12.96
CA THR A 73 -9.01 7.91 -13.24
C THR A 73 -8.95 6.97 -12.05
N CYS A 74 -8.81 7.52 -10.85
CA CYS A 74 -8.76 6.73 -9.61
C CYS A 74 -10.08 6.00 -9.36
N PHE A 75 -11.23 6.63 -9.65
CA PHE A 75 -12.54 6.01 -9.53
C PHE A 75 -12.64 4.73 -10.38
N TYR A 76 -12.30 4.81 -11.68
CA TYR A 76 -12.34 3.64 -12.55
C TYR A 76 -11.31 2.59 -12.14
N MET A 77 -10.11 3.01 -11.71
CA MET A 77 -9.09 2.08 -11.20
C MET A 77 -9.57 1.32 -9.96
N ASN A 78 -10.15 2.02 -8.98
CA ASN A 78 -10.73 1.42 -7.79
C ASN A 78 -11.82 0.40 -8.17
N TYR A 79 -12.76 0.79 -9.04
CA TYR A 79 -13.83 -0.09 -9.50
C TYR A 79 -13.30 -1.39 -10.13
N MET A 80 -12.32 -1.29 -11.02
CA MET A 80 -11.71 -2.46 -11.67
C MET A 80 -10.95 -3.35 -10.67
N LEU A 81 -10.21 -2.74 -9.75
CA LEU A 81 -9.41 -3.46 -8.74
C LEU A 81 -10.28 -4.12 -7.66
N GLU A 82 -11.44 -3.55 -7.33
CA GLU A 82 -12.46 -4.21 -6.51
C GLU A 82 -13.03 -5.44 -7.24
N GLY A 83 -13.24 -5.35 -8.55
CA GLY A 83 -13.70 -6.48 -9.37
C GLY A 83 -12.78 -7.70 -9.29
N VAL A 84 -11.46 -7.48 -9.29
CA VAL A 84 -10.46 -8.57 -9.14
C VAL A 84 -10.63 -9.39 -7.87
N VAL A 85 -11.16 -8.78 -6.80
CA VAL A 85 -11.33 -9.39 -5.48
C VAL A 85 -12.76 -9.89 -5.27
N ASN A 86 -13.76 -9.19 -5.81
CA ASN A 86 -15.16 -9.46 -5.51
C ASN A 86 -15.88 -10.32 -6.54
N GLU A 87 -15.45 -10.32 -7.80
CA GLU A 87 -16.07 -11.13 -8.84
C GLU A 87 -15.65 -12.60 -8.72
N SER A 88 -16.56 -13.53 -9.03
CA SER A 88 -16.29 -14.97 -8.95
C SER A 88 -15.17 -15.45 -9.88
N ALA A 89 -14.96 -14.76 -11.00
CA ALA A 89 -13.86 -14.98 -11.94
C ALA A 89 -12.59 -14.19 -11.57
N GLY A 90 -12.62 -13.43 -10.47
CA GLY A 90 -11.51 -12.62 -10.00
C GLY A 90 -10.33 -13.45 -9.51
N THR A 91 -9.12 -13.03 -9.88
CA THR A 91 -7.88 -13.72 -9.48
C THR A 91 -7.46 -13.42 -8.03
N GLY A 92 -7.99 -12.35 -7.44
CA GLY A 92 -7.69 -11.90 -6.08
C GLY A 92 -8.73 -12.29 -5.04
N THR A 93 -9.67 -13.19 -5.36
CA THR A 93 -10.82 -13.55 -4.49
C THR A 93 -10.42 -13.98 -3.07
N LYS A 94 -9.23 -14.56 -2.90
CA LYS A 94 -8.71 -14.94 -1.57
C LYS A 94 -8.24 -13.77 -0.70
N ALA A 95 -8.09 -12.57 -1.25
CA ALA A 95 -7.76 -11.37 -0.48
C ALA A 95 -8.98 -10.72 0.17
N LYS A 96 -10.20 -11.23 -0.09
CA LYS A 96 -11.43 -10.67 0.43
C LYS A 96 -11.45 -10.71 1.97
N ILE A 97 -11.76 -9.58 2.59
CA ILE A 97 -11.96 -9.43 4.03
C ILE A 97 -13.44 -9.18 4.29
N SER A 98 -14.05 -9.94 5.19
CA SER A 98 -15.48 -9.80 5.49
C SER A 98 -15.79 -8.42 6.08
N GLY A 99 -16.78 -7.72 5.51
CA GLY A 99 -17.21 -6.40 5.99
C GLY A 99 -16.28 -5.24 5.64
N MET A 100 -15.26 -5.46 4.81
CA MET A 100 -14.28 -4.45 4.41
C MET A 100 -14.16 -4.39 2.89
N THR A 101 -14.16 -3.19 2.32
CA THR A 101 -13.82 -3.00 0.91
C THR A 101 -12.36 -3.38 0.69
N VAL A 102 -12.10 -4.22 -0.31
CA VAL A 102 -10.75 -4.60 -0.72
C VAL A 102 -10.63 -4.42 -2.23
N ALA A 103 -9.59 -3.72 -2.65
CA ALA A 103 -9.20 -3.54 -4.03
C ALA A 103 -7.75 -3.97 -4.19
N GLY A 104 -7.42 -4.69 -5.26
CA GLY A 104 -6.03 -5.09 -5.47
C GLY A 104 -5.82 -5.91 -6.73
N LYS A 105 -4.56 -6.25 -6.98
CA LYS A 105 -4.16 -6.98 -8.17
C LYS A 105 -3.14 -8.07 -7.85
N THR A 106 -3.38 -9.23 -8.45
CA THR A 106 -2.42 -10.34 -8.54
C THR A 106 -1.33 -10.04 -9.57
N GLY A 107 -0.09 -10.37 -9.25
CA GLY A 107 1.03 -10.37 -10.19
C GLY A 107 1.71 -11.73 -10.22
N THR A 108 2.23 -12.10 -11.40
CA THR A 108 2.98 -13.33 -11.61
C THR A 108 3.99 -13.07 -12.73
N THR A 109 5.27 -13.32 -12.46
CA THR A 109 6.33 -13.21 -13.48
C THR A 109 6.42 -14.49 -14.31
N THR A 110 7.10 -14.41 -15.45
CA THR A 110 7.34 -15.58 -16.32
C THR A 110 8.00 -16.71 -15.53
N SER A 111 7.57 -17.95 -15.79
CA SER A 111 8.04 -19.17 -15.10
C SER A 111 7.65 -19.26 -13.62
N ASP A 112 6.67 -18.47 -13.15
CA ASP A 112 6.13 -18.55 -11.80
C ASP A 112 7.18 -18.34 -10.67
N TYR A 113 8.23 -17.56 -10.94
CA TYR A 113 9.29 -17.27 -9.96
C TYR A 113 8.86 -16.26 -8.90
N ASP A 114 8.02 -15.29 -9.29
CA ASP A 114 7.51 -14.26 -8.40
C ASP A 114 5.99 -14.29 -8.36
N ARG A 115 5.44 -14.34 -7.16
CA ARG A 115 4.00 -14.18 -6.91
C ARG A 115 3.78 -12.89 -6.13
N TRP A 116 2.91 -12.04 -6.65
CA TRP A 116 2.58 -10.76 -6.03
C TRP A 116 1.09 -10.68 -5.72
N PHE A 117 0.79 -9.96 -4.65
CA PHE A 117 -0.50 -9.29 -4.49
C PHE A 117 -0.26 -7.90 -3.90
N VAL A 118 -0.78 -6.89 -4.58
CA VAL A 118 -0.74 -5.50 -4.08
C VAL A 118 -2.17 -5.00 -4.03
N GLY A 119 -2.57 -4.48 -2.87
CA GLY A 119 -3.94 -4.09 -2.63
C GLY A 119 -4.08 -3.17 -1.44
N TYR A 120 -5.29 -2.68 -1.25
CA TYR A 120 -5.63 -1.72 -0.21
C TYR A 120 -7.06 -1.90 0.30
N THR A 121 -7.27 -1.38 1.49
CA THR A 121 -8.56 -1.13 2.14
C THR A 121 -8.75 0.40 2.27
N PRO A 122 -9.87 0.88 2.81
CA PRO A 122 -10.01 2.31 3.14
C PRO A 122 -8.95 2.85 4.10
N TYR A 123 -8.21 1.98 4.81
CA TYR A 123 -7.28 2.37 5.87
C TYR A 123 -5.81 2.13 5.50
N TYR A 124 -5.50 1.04 4.79
CA TYR A 124 -4.12 0.60 4.58
C TYR A 124 -3.89 0.13 3.15
N THR A 125 -2.66 0.31 2.66
CA THR A 125 -2.15 -0.28 1.42
C THR A 125 -1.00 -1.23 1.76
N ALA A 126 -0.98 -2.41 1.16
CA ALA A 126 0.10 -3.38 1.35
C ALA A 126 0.47 -4.06 0.04
N ALA A 127 1.77 -4.32 -0.12
CA ALA A 127 2.36 -5.10 -1.20
C ALA A 127 3.02 -6.34 -0.62
N VAL A 128 2.58 -7.52 -1.06
CA VAL A 128 3.15 -8.80 -0.65
C VAL A 128 3.76 -9.48 -1.86
N TRP A 129 5.02 -9.87 -1.70
CA TRP A 129 5.76 -10.69 -2.64
C TRP A 129 6.09 -12.02 -1.99
N SER A 130 6.04 -13.09 -2.79
CA SER A 130 6.54 -14.40 -2.45
C SER A 130 7.42 -14.86 -3.60
N GLY A 131 8.62 -15.33 -3.27
CA GLY A 131 9.63 -15.83 -4.19
C GLY A 131 10.82 -16.35 -3.40
N TYR A 132 11.83 -16.80 -4.13
CA TYR A 132 13.06 -17.31 -3.58
C TYR A 132 14.20 -16.35 -3.89
N ASP A 133 15.20 -16.27 -3.00
CA ASP A 133 16.38 -15.44 -3.22
C ASP A 133 17.17 -15.87 -4.46
N THR A 134 17.14 -17.18 -4.76
CA THR A 134 17.60 -17.75 -6.03
C THR A 134 16.39 -18.09 -6.88
N ASN A 135 16.38 -17.67 -8.15
CA ASN A 135 15.22 -17.85 -9.04
C ASN A 135 14.84 -19.33 -9.18
N GLU A 136 13.72 -19.69 -8.55
CA GLU A 136 13.14 -21.02 -8.56
C GLU A 136 11.62 -20.92 -8.75
N GLU A 137 11.04 -21.95 -9.37
CA GLU A 137 9.60 -22.02 -9.62
C GLU A 137 8.80 -22.19 -8.33
N ILE A 138 7.80 -21.34 -8.14
CA ILE A 138 6.83 -21.51 -7.05
C ILE A 138 5.78 -22.52 -7.46
N ASN A 139 5.98 -23.78 -7.05
CA ASN A 139 5.02 -24.86 -7.25
C ASN A 139 3.85 -24.74 -6.25
N SER A 140 2.93 -23.82 -6.53
CA SER A 140 1.70 -23.65 -5.76
C SER A 140 0.53 -23.34 -6.69
N SER A 141 -0.58 -24.08 -6.52
CA SER A 141 -1.84 -23.84 -7.23
C SER A 141 -2.57 -22.58 -6.76
N VAL A 142 -2.17 -22.03 -5.62
CA VAL A 142 -2.72 -20.81 -5.03
C VAL A 142 -1.61 -19.77 -4.96
N ASN A 143 -1.90 -18.52 -5.33
CA ASN A 143 -0.96 -17.43 -5.13
C ASN A 143 -0.78 -17.16 -3.62
N PRO A 144 0.38 -17.50 -3.01
CA PRO A 144 0.61 -17.36 -1.58
C PRO A 144 0.53 -15.90 -1.11
N SER A 145 0.94 -14.95 -1.95
CA SER A 145 0.93 -13.52 -1.63
C SER A 145 -0.49 -12.99 -1.40
N VAL A 146 -1.49 -13.52 -2.12
CA VAL A 146 -2.91 -13.17 -1.92
C VAL A 146 -3.40 -13.62 -0.55
N VAL A 147 -3.01 -14.83 -0.14
CA VAL A 147 -3.43 -15.41 1.16
C VAL A 147 -2.73 -14.69 2.31
N THR A 148 -1.44 -14.39 2.16
CA THR A 148 -0.68 -13.65 3.17
C THR A 148 -1.20 -12.23 3.33
N TRP A 149 -1.54 -11.54 2.23
CA TRP A 149 -2.08 -10.18 2.28
C TRP A 149 -3.41 -10.09 3.04
N GLN A 150 -4.24 -11.15 3.00
CA GLN A 150 -5.53 -11.20 3.69
C GLN A 150 -5.42 -11.23 5.23
N ARG A 151 -4.29 -11.72 5.75
CA ARG A 151 -4.09 -12.01 7.17
C ARG A 151 -3.55 -10.81 7.93
#